data_AF-A0A5B8Z4X2-F1
#
_entry.id   AF-A0A5B8Z4X2-F1
#
_cell.length_a   1.000
_cell.length_b   1.000
_cell.length_c   1.000
_cell.angle_alpha   90.00
_cell.angle_beta   90.00
_cell.angle_gamma   90.00
#
_symmetry.space_group_name_H-M   'P 1'
#
loop_
_entity.id
_entity.type
_entity.pdbx_description
1 polymer ?
#
loop_
_entity_poly.entity_id
_entity_poly.type
_entity_poly.pdbx_seq_one_letter_code
_entity_poly.pdbx_strand_id
1 'polypeptide(L)'
;MKGVNKIHIKKHFTFLILLCFTLVGCIQEEDTVKGEYDKKGIITQIDIEGSRILVDDAETGLIWVTLNDNEDINNYKKGQEVVIWIDGGIDESYPAQANALHIEHSHSGNETVQHSLPKFNFKNEKFPPDLKGIVKINETRYEMTRGGFEWKKGNQTTQTDAASPTQIAENFKAIVVEPNSKATIEIEQNPNLSAYLWDSDRKKIALEGKQITFPANKGRYIYEVVAKWSNGEVSYTFVIEVN
;
A
#
# COMPACT_ATOMS: atom_id res chain seq x y z
N MET A 1 37.05 -13.60 -70.22
CA MET A 1 38.45 -13.16 -70.43
C MET A 1 38.50 -11.64 -70.45
N LYS A 2 39.49 -11.09 -69.74
CA LYS A 2 39.88 -9.65 -69.63
C LYS A 2 38.86 -8.80 -68.84
N GLY A 3 39.23 -8.05 -67.81
CA GLY A 3 40.55 -7.68 -67.30
C GLY A 3 40.37 -6.37 -66.55
N VAL A 4 40.71 -6.39 -65.26
CA VAL A 4 40.66 -5.30 -64.28
C VAL A 4 41.44 -4.07 -64.75
N ASN A 5 41.02 -2.85 -64.38
CA ASN A 5 41.95 -1.78 -64.02
C ASN A 5 41.40 -0.78 -62.99
N LYS A 6 42.34 -0.35 -62.14
CA LYS A 6 42.27 0.34 -60.85
C LYS A 6 41.86 1.84 -60.88
N ILE A 7 41.09 2.23 -59.85
CA ILE A 7 41.31 3.28 -58.83
C ILE A 7 42.01 4.60 -59.25
N HIS A 8 41.34 5.75 -59.01
CA HIS A 8 41.91 6.85 -58.20
C HIS A 8 40.87 7.84 -57.66
N ILE A 9 40.92 8.06 -56.35
CA ILE A 9 40.16 9.03 -55.55
C ILE A 9 40.68 10.46 -55.82
N LYS A 10 39.78 11.43 -55.96
CA LYS A 10 40.08 12.85 -55.72
C LYS A 10 38.97 13.50 -54.90
N LYS A 11 39.32 13.86 -53.67
CA LYS A 11 38.52 14.70 -52.77
C LYS A 11 38.29 16.07 -53.43
N HIS A 12 37.04 16.48 -53.57
CA HIS A 12 36.71 17.90 -53.63
C HIS A 12 35.60 18.22 -52.64
N PHE A 13 36.04 18.89 -51.59
CA PHE A 13 35.26 19.58 -50.58
C PHE A 13 34.56 20.75 -51.27
N THR A 14 33.24 20.70 -51.40
CA THR A 14 32.45 21.87 -51.83
C THR A 14 31.40 22.14 -50.77
N PHE A 15 31.69 23.20 -50.02
CA PHE A 15 30.93 23.78 -48.95
C PHE A 15 29.75 24.54 -49.58
N LEU A 16 28.52 24.07 -49.39
CA LEU A 16 27.33 24.86 -49.69
C LEU A 16 26.53 25.05 -48.40
N ILE A 17 26.86 26.14 -47.71
CA ILE A 17 26.01 26.77 -46.72
C ILE A 17 24.73 27.20 -47.45
N LEU A 18 23.61 26.58 -47.12
CA LEU A 18 22.32 27.22 -47.28
C LEU A 18 21.63 27.27 -45.92
N LEU A 19 21.72 28.47 -45.37
CA LEU A 19 21.06 28.98 -44.19
C LEU A 19 19.54 28.87 -44.36
N CYS A 20 18.89 28.04 -43.55
CA CYS A 20 17.47 28.19 -43.23
C CYS A 20 17.34 28.11 -41.71
N PHE A 21 17.50 29.27 -41.08
CA PHE A 21 16.96 29.52 -39.76
C PHE A 21 15.43 29.56 -39.88
N THR A 22 14.75 28.51 -39.40
CA THR A 22 13.44 28.69 -38.77
C THR A 22 13.27 27.68 -37.64
N LEU A 23 13.38 28.22 -36.43
CA LEU A 23 12.46 28.02 -35.31
C LEU A 23 12.36 26.65 -34.64
N VAL A 24 12.47 26.74 -33.31
CA VAL A 24 12.15 25.75 -32.26
C VAL A 24 13.21 24.67 -32.05
N GLY A 25 14.30 25.09 -31.40
CA GLY A 25 15.02 24.18 -30.52
C GLY A 25 14.13 23.86 -29.33
N CYS A 26 13.41 22.74 -29.38
CA CYS A 26 13.14 22.03 -28.15
C CYS A 26 14.48 21.45 -27.71
N ILE A 27 15.07 22.06 -26.68
CA ILE A 27 15.96 21.33 -25.79
C ILE A 27 15.08 20.22 -25.24
N GLN A 28 15.16 19.02 -25.82
CA GLN A 28 14.74 17.83 -25.10
C GLN A 28 15.74 17.73 -23.96
N GLU A 29 15.29 18.11 -22.76
CA GLU A 29 15.89 17.59 -21.55
C GLU A 29 15.98 16.08 -21.75
N GLU A 30 17.22 15.62 -21.69
CA GLU A 30 17.57 14.22 -21.72
C GLU A 30 16.79 13.56 -20.58
N ASP A 31 15.75 12.81 -20.92
CA ASP A 31 15.04 11.93 -20.01
C ASP A 31 16.09 10.95 -19.45
N THR A 32 16.70 11.34 -18.34
CA THR A 32 17.54 10.48 -17.54
C THR A 32 16.68 9.28 -17.20
N VAL A 33 17.09 8.11 -17.66
CA VAL A 33 16.50 6.84 -17.25
C VAL A 33 16.75 6.74 -15.76
N LYS A 34 15.78 7.19 -14.96
CA LYS A 34 15.81 7.10 -13.50
C LYS A 34 15.97 5.63 -13.16
N GLY A 35 17.02 5.32 -12.39
CA GLY A 35 17.34 3.95 -11.99
C GLY A 35 16.21 3.31 -11.17
N GLU A 36 16.35 2.02 -10.86
CA GLU A 36 15.45 1.35 -9.92
C GLU A 36 15.48 2.10 -8.57
N TYR A 37 14.31 2.32 -7.97
CA TYR A 37 14.18 2.91 -6.64
C TYR A 37 14.44 1.86 -5.55
N ASP A 38 14.92 2.27 -4.38
CA ASP A 38 15.28 1.37 -3.28
C ASP A 38 14.08 0.98 -2.42
N LYS A 39 13.15 1.92 -2.21
CA LYS A 39 11.95 1.72 -1.38
C LYS A 39 10.72 2.34 -1.98
N LYS A 40 9.55 1.78 -1.63
CA LYS A 40 8.25 2.30 -2.04
C LYS A 40 7.24 2.15 -0.90
N GLY A 41 6.63 3.25 -0.50
CA GLY A 41 5.69 3.22 0.61
C GLY A 41 4.81 4.45 0.75
N ILE A 42 3.98 4.44 1.79
CA ILE A 42 3.03 5.50 2.09
C ILE A 42 3.55 6.38 3.22
N ILE A 43 3.50 7.70 3.04
CA ILE A 43 3.85 8.66 4.09
C ILE A 43 2.83 8.57 5.22
N THR A 44 3.25 8.19 6.42
CA THR A 44 2.39 8.09 7.61
C THR A 44 2.56 9.28 8.57
N GLN A 45 3.71 9.95 8.53
CA GLN A 45 4.01 11.15 9.32
C GLN A 45 4.99 12.06 8.58
N ILE A 46 4.95 13.36 8.88
CA ILE A 46 5.89 14.37 8.38
C ILE A 46 6.44 15.11 9.60
N ASP A 47 7.76 15.25 9.66
CA ASP A 47 8.48 16.05 10.64
C ASP A 47 9.16 17.21 9.89
N ILE A 48 8.51 18.38 9.94
CA ILE A 48 8.95 19.58 9.22
C ILE A 48 10.25 20.12 9.82
N GLU A 49 10.39 20.08 11.15
CA GLU A 49 11.58 20.59 11.84
C GLU A 49 12.80 19.72 11.55
N GLY A 50 12.62 18.40 11.48
CA GLY A 50 13.66 17.44 11.13
C GLY A 50 13.87 17.22 9.63
N SER A 51 13.13 17.92 8.76
CA SER A 51 13.11 17.70 7.30
C SER A 51 13.06 16.22 6.90
N ARG A 52 12.10 15.47 7.47
CA ARG A 52 12.01 14.02 7.26
C ARG A 52 10.57 13.52 7.24
N ILE A 53 10.36 12.41 6.56
CA ILE A 53 9.06 11.74 6.42
C ILE A 53 9.11 10.33 6.98
N LEU A 54 8.03 9.89 7.63
CA LEU A 54 7.88 8.50 8.06
C LEU A 54 7.11 7.76 6.97
N VAL A 55 7.71 6.71 6.42
CA VAL A 55 7.14 5.93 5.32
C VAL A 55 6.88 4.50 5.79
N ASP A 56 5.67 4.00 5.50
CA ASP A 56 5.30 2.59 5.70
C ASP A 56 5.58 1.83 4.41
N ASP A 57 6.71 1.11 4.40
CA ASP A 57 7.19 0.25 3.32
C ASP A 57 6.80 -1.21 3.62
N ALA A 58 6.33 -1.93 2.60
CA ALA A 58 5.76 -3.27 2.81
C ALA A 58 6.80 -4.32 3.28
N GLU A 59 8.08 -4.11 2.97
CA GLU A 59 9.15 -5.05 3.30
C GLU A 59 9.84 -4.70 4.61
N THR A 60 10.07 -3.40 4.85
CA THR A 60 10.90 -2.88 5.93
C THR A 60 10.07 -2.35 7.10
N GLY A 61 8.77 -2.13 6.90
CA GLY A 61 7.89 -1.47 7.85
C GLY A 61 8.12 0.04 7.87
N LEU A 62 8.11 0.64 9.07
CA LEU A 62 8.25 2.09 9.23
C LEU A 62 9.70 2.54 9.11
N ILE A 63 9.95 3.47 8.19
CA ILE A 63 11.26 4.10 7.95
C ILE A 63 11.13 5.62 8.05
N TRP A 64 11.92 6.26 8.92
CA TRP A 64 12.19 7.69 8.87
C TRP A 64 13.20 7.98 7.76
N VAL A 65 12.77 8.76 6.77
CA VAL A 65 13.58 9.15 5.62
C VAL A 65 13.83 10.65 5.68
N THR A 66 15.08 11.03 5.90
CA THR A 66 15.53 12.43 5.87
C THR A 66 15.67 12.90 4.44
N LEU A 67 15.11 14.06 4.13
CA LEU A 67 15.17 14.65 2.80
C LEU A 67 16.57 15.20 2.52
N ASN A 68 16.94 15.18 1.24
CA ASN A 68 18.11 15.91 0.76
C ASN A 68 17.87 17.43 0.86
N ASP A 69 18.92 18.22 1.04
CA ASP A 69 18.88 19.70 1.12
C ASP A 69 18.21 20.36 -0.10
N ASN A 70 18.14 19.66 -1.23
CA ASN A 70 17.51 20.14 -2.46
C ASN A 70 16.01 19.85 -2.56
N GLU A 71 15.42 19.12 -1.59
CA GLU A 71 14.00 18.78 -1.57
C GLU A 71 13.24 19.65 -0.56
N ASP A 72 12.08 20.15 -0.97
CA ASP A 72 11.19 20.91 -0.09
C ASP A 72 10.20 19.96 0.60
N ILE A 73 10.30 19.86 1.93
CA ILE A 73 9.41 19.04 2.76
C ILE A 73 7.93 19.36 2.55
N ASN A 74 7.59 20.59 2.12
CA ASN A 74 6.23 21.02 1.85
C ASN A 74 5.62 20.38 0.59
N ASN A 75 6.43 19.73 -0.25
CA ASN A 75 5.95 18.98 -1.42
C ASN A 75 5.30 17.64 -1.04
N TYR A 76 5.49 17.19 0.21
CA TYR A 76 5.01 15.90 0.67
C TYR A 76 3.78 16.04 1.56
N LYS A 77 2.90 15.04 1.50
CA LYS A 77 1.68 14.99 2.31
C LYS A 77 1.55 13.63 2.96
N LYS A 78 1.05 13.63 4.20
CA LYS A 78 0.63 12.39 4.84
C LYS A 78 -0.39 11.69 3.94
N GLY A 79 -0.16 10.41 3.70
CA GLY A 79 -0.97 9.54 2.86
C GLY A 79 -0.50 9.37 1.43
N GLN A 80 0.48 10.15 1.02
CA GLN A 80 1.06 10.09 -0.31
C GLN A 80 1.92 8.84 -0.48
N GLU A 81 1.82 8.19 -1.64
CA GLU A 81 2.75 7.13 -2.04
C GLU A 81 3.99 7.73 -2.68
N VAL A 82 5.17 7.29 -2.23
CA VAL A 82 6.46 7.75 -2.72
C VAL A 82 7.35 6.56 -3.07
N VAL A 83 8.23 6.79 -4.04
CA VAL A 83 9.40 5.96 -4.31
C VAL A 83 10.65 6.71 -3.86
N ILE A 84 11.60 6.00 -3.28
CA ILE A 84 12.72 6.56 -2.54
C ILE A 84 14.00 5.94 -3.06
N TRP A 85 14.95 6.79 -3.44
CA TRP A 85 16.33 6.41 -3.65
C TRP A 85 17.11 6.76 -2.38
N ILE A 86 17.81 5.80 -1.82
CA ILE A 86 18.50 5.92 -0.53
C ILE A 86 19.96 6.29 -0.77
N ASP A 87 20.42 7.34 -0.09
CA ASP A 87 21.83 7.67 -0.03
C ASP A 87 22.51 6.84 1.07
N GLY A 88 23.18 5.77 0.65
CA GLY A 88 23.90 4.85 1.54
C GLY A 88 23.06 3.66 1.99
N GLY A 89 22.98 3.43 3.30
CA GLY A 89 22.32 2.28 3.90
C GLY A 89 21.08 2.67 4.70
N ILE A 90 20.35 1.64 5.14
CA ILE A 90 19.26 1.80 6.12
C ILE A 90 19.83 1.40 7.48
N ASP A 91 19.76 2.32 8.45
CA ASP A 91 20.15 2.06 9.82
C ASP A 91 19.13 1.13 10.51
N GLU A 92 19.63 0.01 11.02
CA GLU A 92 18.85 -1.00 11.75
C GLU A 92 18.39 -0.45 13.11
N SER A 93 17.28 0.28 13.10
CA SER A 93 16.60 0.83 14.28
C SER A 93 15.08 0.69 14.13
N TYR A 94 14.30 1.07 15.15
CA TYR A 94 12.84 1.09 15.05
C TYR A 94 12.24 2.43 15.51
N PRO A 95 11.56 3.19 14.61
CA PRO A 95 11.51 2.99 13.15
C PRO A 95 12.92 2.97 12.52
N ALA A 96 13.07 2.30 11.38
CA ALA A 96 14.33 2.30 10.63
C ALA A 96 14.65 3.71 10.15
N GLN A 97 15.90 4.00 9.83
CA GLN A 97 16.32 5.35 9.43
C GLN A 97 17.15 5.32 8.15
N ALA A 98 16.94 6.29 7.27
CA ALA A 98 17.67 6.43 6.02
C ALA A 98 17.74 7.89 5.59
N ASN A 99 18.71 8.22 4.74
CA ASN A 99 18.74 9.50 4.02
C ASN A 99 18.30 9.26 2.59
N ALA A 100 17.46 10.15 2.06
CA ALA A 100 17.08 10.10 0.65
C ALA A 100 18.14 10.79 -0.21
N LEU A 101 18.57 10.10 -1.26
CA LEU A 101 19.19 10.74 -2.41
C LEU A 101 18.14 11.55 -3.18
N HIS A 102 16.97 10.94 -3.38
CA HIS A 102 15.82 11.53 -4.05
C HIS A 102 14.51 10.85 -3.62
N ILE A 103 13.41 11.60 -3.59
CA ILE A 103 12.06 11.10 -3.31
C ILE A 103 11.11 11.60 -4.38
N GLU A 104 10.47 10.68 -5.09
CA GLU A 104 9.46 11.01 -6.10
C GLU A 104 8.07 10.57 -5.69
N HIS A 105 7.09 11.35 -6.15
CA HIS A 105 5.73 10.85 -6.26
C HIS A 105 5.74 9.63 -7.19
N SER A 106 5.16 8.51 -6.75
CA SER A 106 5.04 7.35 -7.64
C SER A 106 4.19 7.74 -8.86
N HIS A 107 4.82 7.91 -10.03
CA HIS A 107 4.18 8.30 -11.28
C HIS A 107 3.42 7.10 -11.88
N SER A 108 2.31 6.71 -11.25
CA SER A 108 1.26 5.92 -11.90
C SER A 108 0.13 6.90 -12.25
N GLY A 109 -0.12 7.05 -13.55
CA GLY A 109 -0.72 8.26 -14.14
C GLY A 109 -2.07 8.73 -13.59
N ASN A 110 -2.25 10.05 -13.59
CA ASN A 110 -3.52 10.78 -13.60
C ASN A 110 -4.68 10.19 -12.79
N GLU A 111 -4.54 10.03 -11.48
CA GLU A 111 -5.66 10.18 -10.55
C GLU A 111 -5.17 10.89 -9.29
N THR A 112 -5.88 11.93 -8.87
CA THR A 112 -5.73 12.56 -7.57
C THR A 112 -5.66 11.49 -6.48
N VAL A 113 -4.52 11.38 -5.78
CA VAL A 113 -4.43 10.52 -4.57
C VAL A 113 -5.18 11.21 -3.42
N GLN A 114 -6.51 11.17 -3.50
CA GLN A 114 -7.29 10.76 -2.34
C GLN A 114 -6.88 9.32 -2.05
N HIS A 115 -6.71 8.91 -0.79
CA HIS A 115 -6.52 7.51 -0.42
C HIS A 115 -7.69 6.66 -0.95
N SER A 116 -7.56 6.20 -2.18
CA SER A 116 -8.57 5.37 -2.83
C SER A 116 -8.36 3.97 -2.28
N LEU A 117 -9.36 3.49 -1.56
CA LEU A 117 -9.40 2.10 -1.10
C LEU A 117 -9.09 1.15 -2.27
N PRO A 118 -8.35 0.04 -2.03
CA PRO A 118 -8.06 -0.93 -3.07
C PRO A 118 -9.37 -1.37 -3.72
N LYS A 119 -9.36 -1.61 -5.03
CA LYS A 119 -10.57 -2.04 -5.75
C LYS A 119 -10.66 -3.56 -5.76
N PHE A 120 -11.79 -4.10 -5.34
CA PHE A 120 -12.06 -5.53 -5.41
C PHE A 120 -12.26 -5.97 -6.86
N ASN A 121 -11.56 -7.03 -7.27
CA ASN A 121 -11.60 -7.58 -8.61
C ASN A 121 -12.59 -8.75 -8.69
N PHE A 122 -13.67 -8.55 -9.45
CA PHE A 122 -14.72 -9.55 -9.63
C PHE A 122 -14.48 -10.56 -10.77
N LYS A 123 -13.35 -10.54 -11.49
CA LYS A 123 -13.17 -11.29 -12.75
C LYS A 123 -13.50 -12.79 -12.64
N ASN A 124 -13.33 -13.41 -11.47
CA ASN A 124 -13.65 -14.82 -11.22
C ASN A 124 -14.59 -15.04 -10.02
N GLU A 125 -15.23 -13.99 -9.51
CA GLU A 125 -16.05 -14.04 -8.30
C GLU A 125 -17.54 -13.92 -8.62
N LYS A 126 -18.36 -14.64 -7.83
CA LYS A 126 -19.82 -14.42 -7.81
C LYS A 126 -20.11 -13.02 -7.30
N PHE A 127 -21.29 -12.49 -7.61
CA PHE A 127 -21.75 -11.21 -7.09
C PHE A 127 -23.03 -11.41 -6.24
N PRO A 128 -23.01 -11.08 -4.94
CA PRO A 128 -21.85 -10.64 -4.16
C PRO A 128 -20.78 -11.75 -4.02
N PRO A 129 -19.51 -11.38 -3.78
CA PRO A 129 -18.44 -12.34 -3.54
C PRO A 129 -18.66 -13.07 -2.21
N ASP A 130 -18.12 -14.28 -2.12
CA ASP A 130 -18.18 -15.12 -0.92
C ASP A 130 -16.82 -15.22 -0.23
N LEU A 131 -16.38 -14.08 0.30
CA LEU A 131 -15.06 -13.95 0.91
C LEU A 131 -15.02 -14.55 2.31
N LYS A 132 -14.03 -15.40 2.53
CA LYS A 132 -13.67 -15.89 3.85
C LYS A 132 -12.73 -14.92 4.56
N GLY A 133 -12.95 -14.73 5.85
CA GLY A 133 -12.02 -14.05 6.73
C GLY A 133 -11.41 -15.03 7.71
N ILE A 134 -10.09 -15.06 7.81
CA ILE A 134 -9.37 -15.92 8.73
C ILE A 134 -8.65 -15.07 9.77
N VAL A 135 -8.75 -15.49 11.03
CA VAL A 135 -7.86 -15.04 12.10
C VAL A 135 -6.88 -16.15 12.40
N LYS A 136 -5.59 -15.88 12.20
CA LYS A 136 -4.50 -16.81 12.47
C LYS A 136 -3.86 -16.48 13.82
N ILE A 137 -3.89 -17.42 14.74
CA ILE A 137 -3.29 -17.30 16.07
C ILE A 137 -2.23 -18.39 16.18
N ASN A 138 -0.97 -17.99 16.38
CA ASN A 138 0.18 -18.88 16.21
C ASN A 138 0.15 -19.55 14.82
N GLU A 139 0.12 -20.88 14.76
CA GLU A 139 0.01 -21.64 13.51
C GLU A 139 -1.43 -22.05 13.16
N THR A 140 -2.40 -21.80 14.05
CA THR A 140 -3.77 -22.25 13.87
C THR A 140 -4.62 -21.18 13.17
N ARG A 141 -5.40 -21.60 12.17
CA ARG A 141 -6.31 -20.76 11.40
C ARG A 141 -7.74 -20.97 11.88
N TYR A 142 -8.42 -19.88 12.23
CA TYR A 142 -9.83 -19.90 12.60
C TYR A 142 -10.64 -19.07 11.62
N GLU A 143 -11.70 -19.64 11.06
CA GLU A 143 -12.63 -18.91 10.20
C GLU A 143 -13.48 -17.96 11.05
N MET A 144 -13.47 -16.68 10.69
CA MET A 144 -14.31 -15.66 11.29
C MET A 144 -15.72 -15.74 10.69
N THR A 145 -16.74 -15.40 11.46
CA THR A 145 -18.11 -15.37 10.95
C THR A 145 -18.36 -14.06 10.22
N ARG A 146 -18.74 -14.16 8.94
CA ARG A 146 -19.11 -13.00 8.11
C ARG A 146 -20.38 -12.33 8.64
N GLY A 147 -20.30 -11.01 8.81
CA GLY A 147 -21.41 -10.14 9.19
C GLY A 147 -21.93 -9.32 8.00
N GLY A 148 -22.27 -8.06 8.28
CA GLY A 148 -22.75 -7.09 7.29
C GLY A 148 -21.76 -6.87 6.14
N PHE A 149 -22.28 -6.66 4.94
CA PHE A 149 -21.52 -6.34 3.75
C PHE A 149 -22.31 -5.41 2.81
N GLU A 150 -21.58 -4.65 2.01
CA GLU A 150 -22.09 -3.87 0.88
C GLU A 150 -21.14 -4.06 -0.32
N TRP A 151 -21.67 -4.31 -1.51
CA TRP A 151 -20.88 -4.44 -2.74
C TRP A 151 -21.47 -3.65 -3.89
N LYS A 152 -20.60 -3.04 -4.69
CA LYS A 152 -20.93 -2.29 -5.91
C LYS A 152 -20.21 -2.88 -7.13
N LYS A 153 -20.95 -3.20 -8.18
CA LYS A 153 -20.42 -3.67 -9.47
C LYS A 153 -21.18 -3.02 -10.61
N GLY A 154 -20.58 -2.00 -11.23
CA GLY A 154 -21.27 -1.17 -12.22
C GLY A 154 -22.50 -0.49 -11.60
N ASN A 155 -23.69 -0.74 -12.16
CA ASN A 155 -24.96 -0.21 -11.66
C ASN A 155 -25.63 -1.10 -10.60
N GLN A 156 -25.03 -2.24 -10.24
CA GLN A 156 -25.57 -3.16 -9.24
C GLN A 156 -25.00 -2.83 -7.86
N THR A 157 -25.89 -2.72 -6.87
CA THR A 157 -25.54 -2.64 -5.45
C THR A 157 -26.25 -3.76 -4.70
N THR A 158 -25.55 -4.40 -3.77
CA THR A 158 -26.13 -5.41 -2.89
C THR A 158 -25.61 -5.21 -1.48
N GLN A 159 -26.48 -5.44 -0.51
CA GLN A 159 -26.18 -5.34 0.91
C GLN A 159 -26.95 -6.42 1.65
N THR A 160 -26.52 -6.75 2.86
CA THR A 160 -27.20 -7.72 3.72
C THR A 160 -27.75 -7.05 4.98
N ASP A 161 -28.81 -7.64 5.53
CA ASP A 161 -29.28 -7.39 6.89
C ASP A 161 -28.75 -8.50 7.80
N ALA A 162 -27.43 -8.50 8.04
CA ALA A 162 -26.78 -9.52 8.85
C ALA A 162 -26.88 -9.21 10.34
N ALA A 163 -26.79 -10.25 11.16
CA ALA A 163 -26.70 -10.11 12.61
C ALA A 163 -25.52 -9.21 13.03
N SER A 164 -25.72 -8.44 14.10
CA SER A 164 -24.68 -7.61 14.69
C SER A 164 -23.54 -8.46 15.29
N PRO A 165 -22.33 -7.89 15.48
CA PRO A 165 -21.21 -8.64 16.07
C PRO A 165 -21.52 -9.28 17.42
N THR A 166 -22.31 -8.62 18.28
CA THR A 166 -22.72 -9.18 19.57
C THR A 166 -23.67 -10.37 19.42
N GLN A 167 -24.64 -10.30 18.50
CA GLN A 167 -25.54 -11.41 18.18
C GLN A 167 -24.79 -12.60 17.54
N ILE A 168 -23.83 -12.34 16.66
CA ILE A 168 -22.97 -13.38 16.09
C ILE A 168 -22.16 -14.07 17.22
N ALA A 169 -21.64 -13.28 18.17
CA ALA A 169 -20.80 -13.76 19.26
C ALA A 169 -21.52 -14.69 20.26
N GLU A 170 -22.85 -14.62 20.37
CA GLU A 170 -23.65 -15.51 21.24
C GLU A 170 -23.48 -16.98 20.86
N ASN A 171 -23.36 -17.26 19.56
CA ASN A 171 -23.22 -18.62 19.03
C ASN A 171 -21.78 -18.97 18.61
N PHE A 172 -20.85 -18.02 18.75
CA PHE A 172 -19.46 -18.22 18.39
C PHE A 172 -18.71 -18.94 19.51
N LYS A 173 -18.11 -20.10 19.19
CA LYS A 173 -17.21 -20.81 20.10
C LYS A 173 -15.92 -20.01 20.24
N ALA A 174 -15.70 -19.44 21.43
CA ALA A 174 -14.52 -18.61 21.67
C ALA A 174 -13.23 -19.40 21.50
N ILE A 175 -12.24 -18.71 20.92
CA ILE A 175 -10.89 -19.21 20.77
C ILE A 175 -10.15 -18.91 22.07
N VAL A 176 -9.70 -19.95 22.76
CA VAL A 176 -8.92 -19.81 23.99
C VAL A 176 -7.51 -19.38 23.65
N VAL A 177 -7.03 -18.30 24.25
CA VAL A 177 -5.73 -17.71 23.97
C VAL A 177 -5.00 -17.30 25.25
N GLU A 178 -3.67 -17.23 25.15
CA GLU A 178 -2.82 -16.69 26.21
C GLU A 178 -2.87 -15.15 26.22
N PRO A 179 -2.71 -14.51 27.40
CA PRO A 179 -2.57 -13.06 27.51
C PRO A 179 -1.50 -12.48 26.58
N ASN A 180 -1.78 -11.32 25.97
CA ASN A 180 -0.88 -10.61 25.05
C ASN A 180 -0.45 -11.39 23.79
N SER A 181 -1.10 -12.51 23.49
CA SER A 181 -0.86 -13.21 22.22
C SER A 181 -1.29 -12.35 21.03
N LYS A 182 -0.65 -12.58 19.89
CA LYS A 182 -0.93 -11.86 18.65
C LYS A 182 -1.71 -12.73 17.67
N ALA A 183 -2.53 -12.08 16.87
CA ALA A 183 -3.24 -12.69 15.76
C ALA A 183 -2.98 -11.93 14.47
N THR A 184 -2.92 -12.64 13.35
CA THR A 184 -2.85 -12.06 12.01
C THR A 184 -4.19 -12.23 11.29
N ILE A 185 -4.69 -11.17 10.69
CA ILE A 185 -5.90 -11.17 9.88
C ILE A 185 -5.56 -11.49 8.42
N GLU A 186 -6.22 -12.49 7.86
CA GLU A 186 -6.06 -12.89 6.46
C GLU A 186 -7.41 -12.79 5.74
N ILE A 187 -7.48 -11.87 4.78
CA ILE A 187 -8.62 -11.67 3.88
C ILE A 187 -8.06 -11.45 2.48
N GLU A 188 -8.66 -12.12 1.49
CA GLU A 188 -8.22 -12.10 0.10
C GLU A 188 -8.32 -10.70 -0.52
N GLN A 189 -7.59 -10.46 -1.61
CA GLN A 189 -7.62 -9.19 -2.36
C GLN A 189 -7.22 -7.95 -1.55
N ASN A 190 -6.40 -8.13 -0.50
CA ASN A 190 -5.70 -7.08 0.25
C ASN A 190 -6.58 -5.85 0.57
N PRO A 191 -7.68 -6.02 1.31
CA PRO A 191 -8.51 -4.89 1.74
C PRO A 191 -7.73 -3.94 2.65
N ASN A 192 -8.24 -2.71 2.76
CA ASN A 192 -7.93 -1.89 3.93
C ASN A 192 -8.68 -2.45 5.14
N LEU A 193 -7.96 -2.67 6.24
CA LEU A 193 -8.52 -3.29 7.44
C LEU A 193 -8.74 -2.26 8.55
N SER A 194 -9.82 -2.43 9.29
CA SER A 194 -10.03 -1.79 10.59
C SER A 194 -10.55 -2.84 11.56
N ALA A 195 -10.11 -2.78 12.82
CA ALA A 195 -10.54 -3.70 13.85
C ALA A 195 -11.18 -2.93 15.02
N TYR A 196 -12.18 -3.56 15.62
CA TYR A 196 -12.97 -3.01 16.71
C TYR A 196 -13.18 -4.07 17.79
N LEU A 197 -13.17 -3.62 19.03
CA LEU A 197 -13.60 -4.39 20.18
C LEU A 197 -15.03 -3.97 20.53
N TRP A 198 -15.89 -4.96 20.78
CA TRP A 198 -17.28 -4.77 21.17
C TRP A 198 -17.45 -5.08 22.66
N ASP A 199 -17.89 -4.06 23.41
CA ASP A 199 -18.41 -4.18 24.78
C ASP A 199 -19.85 -3.62 24.83
N SER A 200 -20.14 -2.65 25.69
CA SER A 200 -21.37 -1.85 25.58
C SER A 200 -21.37 -0.96 24.33
N ASP A 201 -20.18 -0.56 23.87
CA ASP A 201 -19.95 0.29 22.70
C ASP A 201 -18.94 -0.35 21.75
N ARG A 202 -18.83 0.22 20.54
CA ARG A 202 -17.85 -0.18 19.53
C ARG A 202 -16.60 0.66 19.66
N LYS A 203 -15.48 0.06 20.08
CA LYS A 203 -14.19 0.75 20.24
C LYS A 203 -13.20 0.35 19.16
N LYS A 204 -12.70 1.30 18.38
CA LYS A 204 -11.62 1.04 17.41
C LYS A 204 -10.33 0.65 18.12
N ILE A 205 -9.64 -0.36 17.62
CA ILE A 205 -8.34 -0.79 18.11
C ILE A 205 -7.26 -0.64 17.03
N ALA A 206 -6.01 -0.56 17.45
CA ALA A 206 -4.87 -0.46 16.54
C ALA A 206 -4.62 -1.79 15.82
N LEU A 207 -4.19 -1.68 14.57
CA LEU A 207 -3.64 -2.77 13.78
C LEU A 207 -2.18 -2.42 13.46
N GLU A 208 -1.26 -3.32 13.82
CA GLU A 208 0.14 -3.26 13.38
C GLU A 208 0.22 -4.04 12.06
N GLY A 209 0.05 -3.34 10.94
CA GLY A 209 -0.17 -3.96 9.63
C GLY A 209 -1.48 -4.75 9.60
N LYS A 210 -1.39 -6.09 9.61
CA LYS A 210 -2.54 -7.00 9.68
C LYS A 210 -2.66 -7.70 11.04
N GLN A 211 -1.91 -7.25 12.05
CA GLN A 211 -1.84 -7.90 13.35
C GLN A 211 -2.65 -7.18 14.43
N ILE A 212 -3.26 -7.97 15.30
CA ILE A 212 -3.93 -7.54 16.53
C ILE A 212 -3.19 -8.17 17.71
N THR A 213 -2.96 -7.39 18.76
CA THR A 213 -2.50 -7.90 20.06
C THR A 213 -3.69 -8.03 20.99
N PHE A 214 -3.88 -9.20 21.59
CA PHE A 214 -4.96 -9.46 22.53
C PHE A 214 -4.68 -8.89 23.93
N PRO A 215 -5.72 -8.66 24.75
CA PRO A 215 -5.56 -8.04 26.06
C PRO A 215 -4.81 -8.95 27.03
N ALA A 216 -4.18 -8.34 28.03
CA ALA A 216 -3.55 -9.08 29.13
C ALA A 216 -4.59 -9.63 30.14
N ASN A 217 -5.72 -8.94 30.26
CA ASN A 217 -6.72 -9.25 31.28
C ASN A 217 -7.58 -10.43 30.84
N LYS A 218 -7.85 -11.33 31.78
CA LYS A 218 -8.74 -12.47 31.55
C LYS A 218 -10.14 -12.02 31.19
N GLY A 219 -10.80 -12.82 30.35
CA GLY A 219 -12.19 -12.63 29.99
C GLY A 219 -12.49 -12.86 28.52
N ARG A 220 -13.78 -12.69 28.20
CA ARG A 220 -14.33 -12.88 26.87
C ARG A 220 -14.32 -11.56 26.09
N TYR A 221 -13.82 -11.59 24.87
CA TYR A 221 -13.70 -10.40 24.02
C TYR A 221 -14.27 -10.65 22.63
N ILE A 222 -15.12 -9.75 22.17
CA ILE A 222 -15.77 -9.82 20.85
C ILE A 222 -15.06 -8.84 19.92
N TYR A 223 -14.49 -9.38 18.85
CA TYR A 223 -13.78 -8.59 17.84
C TYR A 223 -14.59 -8.52 16.56
N GLU A 224 -14.60 -7.34 15.96
CA GLU A 224 -15.07 -7.10 14.61
C GLU A 224 -13.92 -6.60 13.74
N VAL A 225 -13.73 -7.23 12.59
CA VAL A 225 -12.80 -6.81 11.55
C VAL A 225 -13.61 -6.34 10.34
N VAL A 226 -13.41 -5.09 9.93
CA VAL A 226 -13.99 -4.54 8.71
C VAL A 226 -12.94 -4.52 7.63
N ALA A 227 -13.20 -5.24 6.54
CA ALA A 227 -12.42 -5.21 5.32
C ALA A 227 -13.10 -4.31 4.29
N LYS A 228 -12.34 -3.35 3.76
CA LYS A 228 -12.88 -2.30 2.89
C LYS A 228 -12.09 -2.17 1.58
N TRP A 229 -12.85 -2.08 0.51
CA TRP A 229 -12.45 -1.78 -0.86
C TRP A 229 -13.23 -0.55 -1.36
N SER A 230 -12.77 0.07 -2.45
CA SER A 230 -13.48 1.24 -3.03
C SER A 230 -14.89 0.90 -3.54
N ASN A 231 -15.12 -0.37 -3.86
CA ASN A 231 -16.37 -0.90 -4.39
C ASN A 231 -17.04 -1.94 -3.49
N GLY A 232 -16.66 -2.01 -2.21
CA GLY A 232 -17.41 -2.78 -1.22
C GLY A 232 -16.73 -2.92 0.12
N GLU A 233 -17.46 -3.43 1.08
CA GLU A 233 -16.99 -3.71 2.43
C GLU A 233 -17.67 -4.95 2.99
N VAL A 234 -16.99 -5.63 3.90
CA VAL A 234 -17.54 -6.73 4.67
C VAL A 234 -16.97 -6.71 6.08
N SER A 235 -17.83 -6.95 7.06
CA SER A 235 -17.46 -7.16 8.45
C SER A 235 -17.34 -8.64 8.77
N TYR A 236 -16.44 -8.97 9.68
CA TYR A 236 -16.22 -10.31 10.22
C TYR A 236 -16.16 -10.24 11.73
N THR A 237 -16.76 -11.23 12.41
CA THR A 237 -16.75 -11.34 13.86
C THR A 237 -16.01 -12.59 14.29
N PHE A 238 -15.19 -12.47 15.32
CA PHE A 238 -14.63 -13.61 16.06
C PHE A 238 -14.59 -13.30 17.55
N VAL A 239 -14.55 -14.34 18.37
CA VAL A 239 -14.54 -14.22 19.82
C VAL A 239 -13.34 -14.96 20.39
N ILE A 240 -12.66 -14.33 21.35
CA ILE A 240 -11.60 -14.96 22.12
C ILE A 240 -11.99 -15.05 23.60
N GLU A 241 -11.35 -15.96 24.31
CA GLU A 241 -11.33 -16.04 25.76
C GLU A 241 -9.87 -16.01 26.21
N VAL A 242 -9.48 -14.98 26.97
CA VAL A 242 -8.14 -14.88 27.56
C VAL A 242 -8.16 -15.56 28.92
N ASN A 243 -7.28 -16.55 29.11
CA ASN A 243 -7.23 -17.40 30.31
C ASN A 243 -6.18 -17.01 31.35
#